data_AF-A0A957Z2S5-F1
#
_entry.id   AF-A0A957Z2S5-F1
#
_cell.length_a   1.000
_cell.length_b   1.000
_cell.length_c   1.000
_cell.angle_alpha   90.00
_cell.angle_beta   90.00
_cell.angle_gamma   90.00
#
_symmetry.space_group_name_H-M   'P 1'
#
loop_
_entity.id
_entity.type
_entity.pdbx_description
1 polymer ?
#
loop_
_entity_poly.entity_id
_entity_poly.type
_entity_poly.pdbx_seq_one_letter_code
_entity_poly.pdbx_strand_id
1 'polypeptide(L)'
;TLAGDKAAAQPVVDQLLARGVETATHFYWPTERAGWDPYHWRVMASEDKNTALALSALVQTRPDDARLHKIVRWLLDNRRGAGWSNTQATAFAVLGLLDYLHLSGELTADYSYRVLLNDVEIQRGQVTPATATTPIAPINVPADLLQVGRNRLRIEHDGPTFTAAQLAASHEANPLYYSATLRRSLFYDAFQPVSSADTGLRLERSYRLVEGAPRADGAYAVGDIVDVTLNLTLNRELYYLIVQDPIPAGFEALNERLNPMSWSNPWDSFFWYDWGYNRKDLRDDRVDFFITYGWQGTHQLTYRMRATTAGEFSVPPGEAYAMYADDLWGRSGSDRLVVAPARLATRPPLTGDIDGNCRITDFDVRLVAAAWPNANPFRDT
;
A
#
# COMPACT_ATOMS: atom_id res chain seq x y z
N THR A 1 31.08 23.14 -9.26
CA THR A 1 30.90 22.68 -10.65
C THR A 1 32.27 22.39 -11.22
N LEU A 2 32.42 21.33 -12.01
CA LEU A 2 33.72 20.93 -12.59
C LEU A 2 34.38 22.05 -13.43
N ALA A 3 33.62 23.08 -13.83
CA ALA A 3 34.09 24.28 -14.53
C ALA A 3 34.11 25.58 -13.69
N GLY A 4 33.78 25.53 -12.39
CA GLY A 4 33.87 26.67 -11.46
C GLY A 4 32.76 27.75 -11.55
N ASP A 5 32.00 27.82 -12.63
CA ASP A 5 30.92 28.80 -12.78
C ASP A 5 29.65 28.33 -12.05
N LYS A 6 29.42 28.87 -10.85
CA LYS A 6 28.23 28.57 -10.04
C LYS A 6 27.00 29.35 -10.52
N ALA A 7 27.16 30.51 -11.13
CA ALA A 7 26.05 31.37 -11.55
C ALA A 7 25.36 30.80 -12.79
N ALA A 8 26.15 30.37 -13.79
CA ALA A 8 25.63 29.72 -14.98
C ALA A 8 24.98 28.36 -14.70
N ALA A 9 25.33 27.72 -13.58
CA ALA A 9 24.75 26.44 -13.18
C ALA A 9 23.35 26.55 -12.55
N GLN A 10 23.01 27.69 -11.95
CA GLN A 10 21.73 27.84 -11.22
C GLN A 10 20.49 27.55 -12.08
N PRO A 11 20.36 28.07 -13.32
CA PRO A 11 19.19 27.78 -14.16
C PRO A 11 19.06 26.29 -14.51
N VAL A 12 20.18 25.59 -14.68
CA VAL A 12 20.20 24.15 -14.96
C VAL A 12 19.80 23.36 -13.73
N VAL A 13 20.27 23.78 -12.55
CA VAL A 13 19.88 23.20 -11.26
C VAL A 13 18.39 23.41 -10.98
N ASP A 14 17.84 24.59 -11.29
CA ASP A 14 16.40 24.84 -11.16
C ASP A 14 15.57 23.91 -12.05
N GLN A 15 16.01 23.70 -13.30
CA GLN A 15 15.37 22.73 -14.19
C GLN A 15 15.48 21.29 -13.68
N LEU A 16 16.64 20.92 -13.12
CA LEU A 16 16.84 19.60 -12.51
C LEU A 16 15.86 19.39 -11.35
N LEU A 17 15.78 20.36 -10.44
CA LEU A 17 14.89 20.32 -9.28
C LEU A 17 13.41 20.24 -9.69
N ALA A 18 13.01 20.95 -10.76
CA ALA A 18 11.64 20.91 -11.27
C ALA A 18 11.24 19.54 -11.87
N ARG A 19 12.21 18.70 -12.25
CA ARG A 19 11.98 17.36 -12.79
C ARG A 19 12.03 16.25 -11.73
N GLY A 20 12.46 16.56 -10.51
CA GLY A 20 12.49 15.59 -9.42
C GLY A 20 11.09 15.23 -8.94
N VAL A 21 10.89 13.98 -8.54
CA VAL A 21 9.67 13.50 -7.90
C VAL A 21 9.85 13.56 -6.39
N GLU A 22 9.01 14.35 -5.72
CA GLU A 22 9.05 14.53 -4.26
C GLU A 22 7.90 13.82 -3.55
N THR A 23 8.24 13.13 -2.45
CA THR A 23 7.30 12.51 -1.51
C THR A 23 7.50 13.12 -0.12
N ALA A 24 6.76 12.62 0.87
CA ALA A 24 6.98 13.01 2.26
C ALA A 24 8.43 12.72 2.71
N THR A 25 9.01 11.61 2.26
CA THR A 25 10.29 11.08 2.75
C THR A 25 11.40 11.02 1.69
N HIS A 26 11.08 11.13 0.40
CA HIS A 26 12.02 10.93 -0.72
C HIS A 26 11.99 12.07 -1.75
N PHE A 27 13.11 12.23 -2.45
CA PHE A 27 13.22 13.10 -3.63
C PHE A 27 14.18 12.45 -4.62
N TYR A 28 13.72 12.16 -5.84
CA TYR A 28 14.49 11.33 -6.78
C TYR A 28 14.14 11.63 -8.24
N TRP A 29 14.94 11.11 -9.18
CA TRP A 29 14.78 11.34 -10.62
C TRP A 29 14.49 10.03 -11.37
N PRO A 30 13.22 9.78 -11.75
CA PRO A 30 12.85 8.56 -12.46
C PRO A 30 13.44 8.53 -13.89
N THR A 31 13.43 7.36 -14.51
CA THR A 31 13.77 7.24 -15.93
C THR A 31 12.53 7.47 -16.80
N GLU A 32 12.61 8.37 -17.78
CA GLU A 32 11.47 8.76 -18.62
C GLU A 32 10.94 7.64 -19.58
N ARG A 33 11.55 6.44 -19.62
CA ARG A 33 11.13 5.34 -20.51
C ARG A 33 11.41 3.94 -19.95
N ALA A 34 10.37 3.09 -19.93
CA ALA A 34 10.42 1.65 -19.63
C ALA A 34 10.60 0.74 -20.87
N GLY A 35 10.81 1.31 -22.06
CA GLY A 35 10.99 0.54 -23.30
C GLY A 35 12.45 0.23 -23.63
N TRP A 36 12.69 -0.82 -24.43
CA TRP A 36 13.99 -1.15 -25.05
C TRP A 36 14.45 -0.03 -25.99
N ASP A 37 14.94 1.09 -25.43
CA ASP A 37 15.63 2.15 -26.15
C ASP A 37 17.12 1.81 -26.18
N PRO A 38 17.74 1.60 -27.36
CA PRO A 38 19.19 1.35 -27.46
C PRO A 38 20.03 2.43 -26.77
N TYR A 39 19.52 3.66 -26.66
CA TYR A 39 20.18 4.74 -25.92
C TYR A 39 20.20 4.48 -24.42
N HIS A 40 19.08 3.99 -23.84
CA HIS A 40 18.97 3.66 -22.41
C HIS A 40 20.04 2.64 -21.98
N TRP A 41 20.25 1.60 -22.79
CA TRP A 41 21.32 0.63 -22.58
C TRP A 41 22.72 1.24 -22.75
N ARG A 42 22.94 1.99 -23.84
CA ARG A 42 24.27 2.60 -24.12
C ARG A 42 24.74 3.54 -23.02
N VAL A 43 23.82 4.29 -22.42
CA VAL A 43 24.15 5.18 -21.32
C VAL A 43 24.05 4.50 -19.95
N MET A 44 23.63 3.23 -19.87
CA MET A 44 23.36 2.53 -18.61
C MET A 44 22.45 3.38 -17.71
N ALA A 45 21.34 3.84 -18.28
CA ALA A 45 20.36 4.66 -17.57
C ALA A 45 19.72 3.86 -16.43
N SER A 46 19.48 4.53 -15.31
CA SER A 46 18.79 3.98 -14.14
C SER A 46 18.39 5.13 -13.23
N GLU A 47 17.32 4.94 -12.49
CA GLU A 47 16.83 5.92 -11.49
C GLU A 47 17.89 6.16 -10.42
N ASP A 48 18.55 5.09 -9.98
CA ASP A 48 19.69 5.11 -9.05
C ASP A 48 20.78 6.08 -9.49
N LYS A 49 21.22 5.94 -10.75
CA LYS A 49 22.31 6.75 -11.30
C LYS A 49 21.88 8.20 -11.48
N ASN A 50 20.67 8.44 -12.00
CA ASN A 50 20.15 9.80 -12.18
C ASN A 50 20.09 10.53 -10.84
N THR A 51 19.57 9.84 -9.81
CA THR A 51 19.41 10.38 -8.47
C THR A 51 20.75 10.61 -7.78
N ALA A 52 21.71 9.71 -7.95
CA ALA A 52 23.07 9.89 -7.43
C ALA A 52 23.83 11.05 -8.08
N LEU A 53 23.71 11.21 -9.41
CA LEU A 53 24.31 12.35 -10.12
C LEU A 53 23.67 13.68 -9.70
N ALA A 54 22.35 13.69 -9.49
CA ALA A 54 21.65 14.86 -8.97
C ALA A 54 22.12 15.22 -7.56
N LEU A 55 22.33 14.22 -6.68
CA LEU A 55 22.92 14.44 -5.35
C LEU A 55 24.29 15.10 -5.45
N SER A 56 25.22 14.54 -6.22
CA SER A 56 26.57 15.12 -6.41
C SER A 56 26.51 16.55 -6.96
N ALA A 57 25.59 16.82 -7.89
CA ALA A 57 25.40 18.17 -8.43
C ALA A 57 24.88 19.15 -7.38
N LEU A 58 23.86 18.76 -6.61
CA LEU A 58 23.23 19.61 -5.61
C LEU A 58 24.18 19.88 -4.43
N VAL A 59 24.90 18.89 -3.93
CA VAL A 59 25.92 19.08 -2.88
C VAL A 59 26.93 20.18 -3.26
N GLN A 60 27.30 20.27 -4.54
CA GLN A 60 28.26 21.28 -5.00
C GLN A 60 27.66 22.65 -5.35
N THR A 61 26.36 22.72 -5.66
CA THR A 61 25.72 23.91 -6.24
C THR A 61 24.66 24.54 -5.35
N ARG A 62 23.99 23.72 -4.52
CA ARG A 62 22.98 24.07 -3.50
C ARG A 62 23.17 23.17 -2.26
N PRO A 63 24.28 23.35 -1.52
CA PRO A 63 24.54 22.59 -0.30
C PRO A 63 23.46 22.75 0.77
N ASP A 64 22.70 23.86 0.73
CA ASP A 64 21.64 24.16 1.70
C ASP A 64 20.24 23.73 1.22
N ASP A 65 20.14 22.93 0.15
CA ASP A 65 18.83 22.47 -0.33
C ASP A 65 18.23 21.47 0.66
N ALA A 66 17.09 21.85 1.23
CA ALA A 66 16.38 21.05 2.23
C ALA A 66 15.96 19.65 1.72
N ARG A 67 16.08 19.32 0.43
CA ARG A 67 15.75 18.00 -0.10
C ARG A 67 16.94 17.04 -0.16
N LEU A 68 18.18 17.47 0.11
CA LEU A 68 19.36 16.60 0.02
C LEU A 68 19.21 15.30 0.84
N HIS A 69 18.72 15.39 2.07
CA HIS A 69 18.47 14.22 2.93
C HIS A 69 17.43 13.25 2.34
N LYS A 70 16.42 13.76 1.63
CA LYS A 70 15.41 12.93 0.96
C LYS A 70 16.00 12.14 -0.22
N ILE A 71 16.98 12.73 -0.92
CA ILE A 71 17.72 12.07 -2.00
C ILE A 71 18.58 10.94 -1.45
N VAL A 72 19.33 11.23 -0.39
CA VAL A 72 20.19 10.25 0.32
C VAL A 72 19.35 9.09 0.84
N ARG A 73 18.24 9.38 1.51
CA ARG A 73 17.30 8.36 2.00
C ARG A 73 16.80 7.47 0.87
N TRP A 74 16.40 8.06 -0.26
CA TRP A 74 15.92 7.29 -1.42
C TRP A 74 17.01 6.35 -1.96
N LEU A 75 18.25 6.81 -2.07
CA LEU A 75 19.38 5.98 -2.50
C LEU A 75 19.59 4.81 -1.55
N LEU A 76 19.60 5.05 -0.23
CA LEU A 76 19.78 3.99 0.77
C LEU A 76 18.64 2.97 0.75
N ASP A 77 17.39 3.42 0.63
CA ASP A 77 16.20 2.55 0.56
C ASP A 77 16.15 1.71 -0.74
N ASN A 78 16.74 2.21 -1.84
CA ASN A 78 16.82 1.49 -3.12
C ASN A 78 18.08 0.63 -3.29
N ARG A 79 18.92 0.51 -2.25
CA ARG A 79 20.10 -0.35 -2.29
C ARG A 79 19.70 -1.83 -2.33
N ARG A 80 20.29 -2.58 -3.27
CA ARG A 80 20.08 -4.02 -3.49
C ARG A 80 21.31 -4.81 -3.02
N GLY A 81 21.28 -5.25 -1.78
CA GLY A 81 22.40 -5.97 -1.16
C GLY A 81 23.66 -5.09 -1.13
N ALA A 82 24.71 -5.49 -1.86
CA ALA A 82 25.98 -4.77 -1.85
C ALA A 82 26.02 -3.52 -2.75
N GLY A 83 25.04 -3.29 -3.63
CA GLY A 83 25.07 -2.18 -4.60
C GLY A 83 23.69 -1.73 -5.07
N TRP A 84 23.66 -1.08 -6.23
CA TRP A 84 22.46 -0.58 -6.91
C TRP A 84 22.26 -1.32 -8.25
N SER A 85 21.26 -0.93 -9.04
CA SER A 85 20.79 -1.65 -10.22
C SER A 85 21.86 -2.12 -11.23
N ASN A 86 22.98 -1.40 -11.34
CA ASN A 86 24.11 -1.75 -12.20
C ASN A 86 25.42 -1.15 -11.65
N THR A 87 26.54 -1.42 -12.34
CA THR A 87 27.88 -0.99 -11.92
C THR A 87 28.06 0.54 -11.92
N GLN A 88 27.50 1.24 -12.91
CA GLN A 88 27.53 2.70 -12.97
C GLN A 88 26.68 3.33 -11.86
N ALA A 89 25.45 2.83 -11.67
CA ALA A 89 24.57 3.24 -10.58
C ALA A 89 25.27 3.07 -9.21
N THR A 90 25.92 1.93 -9.00
CA THR A 90 26.66 1.66 -7.75
C THR A 90 27.81 2.64 -7.57
N ALA A 91 28.62 2.86 -8.61
CA ALA A 91 29.76 3.78 -8.55
C ALA A 91 29.30 5.22 -8.23
N PHE A 92 28.31 5.74 -8.94
CA PHE A 92 27.80 7.09 -8.72
C PHE A 92 27.05 7.24 -7.41
N ALA A 93 26.29 6.23 -6.97
CA ALA A 93 25.65 6.25 -5.65
C ALA A 93 26.69 6.36 -4.54
N VAL A 94 27.76 5.57 -4.60
CA VAL A 94 28.86 5.67 -3.61
C VAL A 94 29.52 7.05 -3.65
N LEU A 95 29.81 7.59 -4.84
CA LEU A 95 30.40 8.94 -4.96
C LEU A 95 29.48 10.03 -4.41
N GLY A 96 28.20 10.03 -4.78
CA GLY A 96 27.24 11.03 -4.31
C GLY A 96 26.96 10.94 -2.81
N LEU A 97 26.89 9.73 -2.26
CA LEU A 97 26.76 9.51 -0.82
C LEU A 97 28.01 9.96 -0.06
N LEU A 98 29.22 9.78 -0.62
CA LEU A 98 30.46 10.32 -0.05
C LEU A 98 30.54 11.84 -0.12
N ASP A 99 30.13 12.44 -1.24
CA ASP A 99 30.03 13.89 -1.39
C ASP A 99 29.10 14.47 -0.31
N TYR A 100 27.95 13.84 -0.11
CA TYR A 100 27.01 14.23 0.94
C TYR A 100 27.58 14.01 2.35
N LEU A 101 28.24 12.88 2.61
CA LEU A 101 28.83 12.58 3.91
C LEU A 101 29.91 13.60 4.32
N HIS A 102 30.68 14.11 3.35
CA HIS A 102 31.62 15.21 3.59
C HIS A 102 30.91 16.54 3.86
N LEU A 103 29.78 16.79 3.18
CA LEU A 103 28.98 18.00 3.40
C LEU A 103 28.30 17.99 4.77
N SER A 104 27.65 16.87 5.14
CA SER A 104 26.81 16.78 6.33
C SER A 104 27.58 16.59 7.63
N GLY A 105 28.83 16.11 7.57
CA GLY A 105 29.68 15.92 8.76
C GLY A 105 29.13 14.89 9.74
N GLU A 106 28.24 13.99 9.30
CA GLU A 106 27.51 13.04 10.17
C GLU A 106 28.44 12.10 10.97
N LEU A 107 29.63 11.78 10.46
CA LEU A 107 30.62 10.97 11.18
C LEU A 107 31.29 11.71 12.34
N THR A 108 31.18 13.04 12.38
CA THR A 108 31.70 13.88 13.45
C THR A 108 30.62 14.33 14.43
N ALA A 109 29.46 13.65 14.40
CA ALA A 109 28.31 14.00 15.20
C ALA A 109 28.63 14.04 16.71
N ASP A 110 28.37 15.17 17.36
CA ASP A 110 28.50 15.33 18.81
C ASP A 110 27.33 16.17 19.37
N TYR A 111 26.28 15.48 19.79
CA TYR A 111 25.08 16.11 20.32
C TYR A 111 24.34 15.23 21.32
N SER A 112 23.57 15.87 22.20
CA SER A 112 22.57 15.19 23.03
C SER A 112 21.19 15.35 22.43
N TYR A 113 20.33 14.36 22.62
CA TYR A 113 18.94 14.40 22.21
C TYR A 113 17.99 14.02 23.35
N ARG A 114 16.78 14.56 23.29
CA ARG A 114 15.67 14.22 24.18
C ARG A 114 14.40 14.03 23.38
N VAL A 115 13.60 13.06 23.78
CA VAL A 115 12.26 12.80 23.24
C VAL A 115 11.27 12.93 24.37
N LEU A 116 10.32 13.83 24.20
CA LEU A 116 9.27 14.10 25.17
C LEU A 116 7.90 13.86 24.55
N LEU A 117 7.02 13.21 25.29
CA LEU A 117 5.60 13.05 24.96
C LEU A 117 4.78 13.73 26.05
N ASN A 118 3.96 14.72 25.66
CA ASN A 118 3.15 15.49 26.59
C ASN A 118 3.98 16.07 27.76
N ASP A 119 5.16 16.60 27.42
CA ASP A 119 6.17 17.14 28.35
C ASP A 119 6.82 16.13 29.32
N VAL A 120 6.47 14.83 29.21
CA VAL A 120 7.16 13.73 29.90
C VAL A 120 8.32 13.24 29.03
N GLU A 121 9.54 13.23 29.57
CA GLU A 121 10.69 12.68 28.88
C GLU A 121 10.57 11.15 28.80
N ILE A 122 10.51 10.62 27.58
CA ILE A 122 10.42 9.18 27.30
C ILE A 122 11.74 8.57 26.85
N GLN A 123 12.68 9.39 26.36
CA GLN A 123 14.02 8.96 25.99
C GLN A 123 15.01 10.13 26.04
N ARG A 124 16.26 9.82 26.36
CA ARG A 124 17.41 10.71 26.14
C ARG A 124 18.64 9.92 25.69
N GLY A 125 19.55 10.57 25.01
CA GLY A 125 20.84 9.97 24.66
C GLY A 125 21.83 10.99 24.14
N GLN A 126 23.02 10.49 23.79
CA GLN A 126 24.08 11.27 23.18
C GLN A 126 24.59 10.52 21.95
N VAL A 127 24.85 11.26 20.88
CA VAL A 127 25.58 10.79 19.71
C VAL A 127 26.95 11.43 19.77
N THR A 128 27.99 10.61 19.64
CA THR A 128 29.40 11.03 19.62
C THR A 128 30.06 10.48 18.35
N PRO A 129 31.25 10.94 17.95
CA PRO A 129 31.94 10.38 16.80
C PRO A 129 32.19 8.86 16.92
N ALA A 130 32.34 8.34 18.14
CA ALA A 130 32.52 6.92 18.41
C ALA A 130 31.23 6.10 18.21
N THR A 131 30.06 6.74 18.31
CA THR A 131 28.74 6.09 18.21
C THR A 131 27.94 6.57 16.99
N ALA A 132 28.51 7.40 16.12
CA ALA A 132 27.83 8.00 14.97
C ALA A 132 27.25 6.96 13.99
N THR A 133 27.88 5.78 13.90
CA THR A 133 27.39 4.66 13.06
C THR A 133 26.56 3.64 13.83
N THR A 134 26.34 3.85 15.13
CA THR A 134 25.54 2.96 15.98
C THR A 134 24.07 3.39 15.91
N PRO A 135 23.15 2.53 15.44
CA PRO A 135 21.74 2.87 15.37
C PRO A 135 21.14 3.15 16.75
N ILE A 136 20.33 4.21 16.85
CA ILE A 136 19.47 4.44 18.02
C ILE A 136 18.30 3.46 17.94
N ALA A 137 18.06 2.70 19.01
CA ALA A 137 16.95 1.74 19.06
C ALA A 137 15.59 2.46 18.92
N PRO A 138 14.60 1.86 18.21
CA PRO A 138 13.26 2.44 18.09
C PRO A 138 12.62 2.68 19.46
N ILE A 139 12.02 3.86 19.63
CA ILE A 139 11.27 4.21 20.84
C ILE A 139 9.82 3.80 20.63
N ASN A 140 9.43 2.69 21.26
CA ASN A 140 8.04 2.25 21.26
C ASN A 140 7.27 3.00 22.34
N VAL A 141 6.36 3.89 21.93
CA VAL A 141 5.48 4.62 22.83
C VAL A 141 4.24 3.77 23.12
N PRO A 142 4.07 3.25 24.36
CA PRO A 142 2.87 2.52 24.71
C PRO A 142 1.65 3.46 24.75
N ALA A 143 0.47 2.90 24.47
CA ALA A 143 -0.75 3.67 24.29
C ALA A 143 -1.27 4.34 25.58
N ASP A 144 -0.85 3.86 26.75
CA ASP A 144 -1.18 4.40 28.07
C ASP A 144 -0.50 5.76 28.35
N LEU A 145 0.61 6.06 27.68
CA LEU A 145 1.24 7.38 27.72
C LEU A 145 0.54 8.41 26.82
N LEU A 146 -0.38 7.96 25.95
CA LEU A 146 -1.18 8.85 25.11
C LEU A 146 -2.42 9.33 25.90
N GLN A 147 -2.68 10.63 25.82
CA GLN A 147 -3.89 11.22 26.38
C GLN A 147 -5.01 11.30 25.34
N VAL A 148 -6.26 11.30 25.80
CA VAL A 148 -7.41 11.54 24.93
C VAL A 148 -7.29 12.95 24.32
N GLY A 149 -7.39 13.02 22.99
CA GLY A 149 -7.25 14.28 22.25
C GLY A 149 -5.83 14.55 21.77
N ARG A 150 -5.36 15.79 21.94
CA ARG A 150 -4.09 16.25 21.36
C ARG A 150 -2.91 15.71 22.17
N ASN A 151 -2.04 14.95 21.52
CA ASN A 151 -0.73 14.56 22.05
C ASN A 151 0.35 15.44 21.41
N ARG A 152 1.38 15.80 22.17
CA ARG A 152 2.53 16.57 21.69
C ARG A 152 3.80 15.75 21.82
N LEU A 153 4.32 15.28 20.69
CA LEU A 153 5.67 14.73 20.59
C LEU A 153 6.66 15.87 20.34
N ARG A 154 7.67 16.01 21.19
CA ARG A 154 8.76 16.98 21.03
C ARG A 154 10.07 16.22 20.99
N ILE A 155 10.78 16.32 19.87
CA ILE A 155 12.12 15.79 19.69
C ILE A 155 13.05 17.00 19.69
N GLU A 156 13.97 17.02 20.65
CA GLU A 156 14.94 18.09 20.81
C GLU A 156 16.32 17.50 20.55
N HIS A 157 17.10 18.18 19.73
CA HIS A 157 18.53 17.97 19.64
C HIS A 157 19.19 19.30 19.98
N ASP A 158 19.99 19.33 21.03
CA ASP A 158 20.69 20.52 21.49
C ASP A 158 21.95 20.06 22.23
N GLY A 159 23.11 20.40 21.68
CA GLY A 159 24.30 20.56 22.51
C GLY A 159 24.07 21.74 23.47
N PRO A 160 24.76 21.80 24.63
CA PRO A 160 24.54 22.86 25.59
C PRO A 160 24.87 24.23 24.96
N THR A 161 23.84 25.07 24.75
CA THR A 161 23.94 26.50 24.38
C THR A 161 24.76 26.84 23.14
N PHE A 162 24.12 26.83 21.96
CA PHE A 162 24.61 27.62 20.81
C PHE A 162 24.00 29.02 20.84
N THR A 163 24.83 30.04 20.67
CA THR A 163 24.38 31.41 20.41
C THR A 163 23.75 31.50 19.01
N ALA A 164 22.89 32.49 18.76
CA ALA A 164 22.27 32.71 17.44
C ALA A 164 23.29 32.83 16.28
N ALA A 165 24.52 33.28 16.59
CA ALA A 165 25.62 33.33 15.63
C ALA A 165 26.23 31.95 15.32
N GLN A 166 26.25 31.04 16.29
CA GLN A 166 26.66 29.65 16.09
C GLN A 166 25.59 28.85 15.35
N LEU A 167 24.30 29.13 15.57
CA LEU A 167 23.21 28.60 14.76
C LEU A 167 23.26 29.07 13.29
N ALA A 168 23.67 30.33 13.06
CA ALA A 168 23.85 30.87 11.71
C ALA A 168 25.13 30.37 11.02
N ALA A 169 26.14 29.94 11.79
CA ALA A 169 27.39 29.34 11.28
C ALA A 169 27.32 27.81 11.17
N SER A 170 26.45 27.16 11.96
CA SER A 170 26.08 25.76 11.84
C SER A 170 25.02 25.62 10.76
N HIS A 171 25.42 25.81 9.51
CA HIS A 171 24.74 25.08 8.46
C HIS A 171 24.97 23.58 8.77
N GLU A 172 23.97 22.94 9.36
CA GLU A 172 23.83 21.47 9.47
C GLU A 172 24.94 20.68 10.17
N ALA A 173 25.68 21.22 11.14
CA ALA A 173 26.83 20.52 11.72
C ALA A 173 26.54 19.26 12.56
N ASN A 174 25.27 18.82 12.71
CA ASN A 174 24.86 17.68 13.57
C ASN A 174 23.38 17.28 13.30
N PRO A 175 23.01 16.76 12.12
CA PRO A 175 21.61 16.43 11.86
C PRO A 175 21.17 15.22 12.71
N LEU A 176 20.03 15.36 13.40
CA LEU A 176 19.29 14.25 14.00
C LEU A 176 18.15 13.86 13.07
N TYR A 177 18.30 12.74 12.36
CA TYR A 177 17.24 12.17 11.55
C TYR A 177 16.29 11.34 12.41
N TYR A 178 14.99 11.55 12.21
CA TYR A 178 13.96 10.75 12.87
C TYR A 178 12.77 10.52 11.94
N SER A 179 12.09 9.40 12.14
CA SER A 179 10.75 9.14 11.64
C SER A 179 9.84 8.87 12.83
N ALA A 180 8.61 9.40 12.76
CA ALA A 180 7.59 9.15 13.77
C ALA A 180 6.36 8.58 13.07
N THR A 181 6.03 7.33 13.39
CA THR A 181 4.89 6.61 12.79
C THR A 181 3.86 6.33 13.86
N LEU A 182 2.59 6.66 13.59
CA LEU A 182 1.46 6.33 14.45
C LEU A 182 0.54 5.36 13.71
N ARG A 183 0.53 4.09 14.14
CA ARG A 183 -0.45 3.11 13.69
C ARG A 183 -1.60 3.07 14.68
N ARG A 184 -2.81 3.42 14.24
CA ARG A 184 -4.02 3.41 15.07
C ARG A 184 -5.03 2.41 14.53
N SER A 185 -5.59 1.60 15.41
CA SER A 185 -6.79 0.81 15.14
C SER A 185 -7.98 1.54 15.74
N LEU A 186 -8.95 1.92 14.89
CA LEU A 186 -10.16 2.59 15.34
C LEU A 186 -11.22 1.51 15.59
N PHE A 187 -11.62 1.36 16.85
CA PHE A 187 -12.73 0.50 17.24
C PHE A 187 -13.98 1.35 17.39
N TYR A 188 -15.09 0.88 16.84
CA TYR A 188 -16.38 1.54 16.94
C TYR A 188 -17.39 0.56 17.55
N ASP A 189 -18.17 1.01 18.52
CA ASP A 189 -19.23 0.20 19.17
C ASP A 189 -20.37 -0.16 18.20
N ALA A 190 -20.47 0.58 17.09
CA ALA A 190 -21.40 0.35 15.99
C ALA A 190 -20.73 0.68 14.65
N PHE A 191 -21.35 0.30 13.54
CA PHE A 191 -20.84 0.67 12.22
C PHE A 191 -20.77 2.20 12.07
N GLN A 192 -19.55 2.71 11.91
CA GLN A 192 -19.31 4.10 11.51
C GLN A 192 -18.70 4.11 10.11
N PRO A 193 -19.35 4.77 9.13
CA PRO A 193 -18.84 4.82 7.78
C PRO A 193 -17.52 5.60 7.77
N VAL A 194 -16.53 5.00 7.14
CA VAL A 194 -15.21 5.59 6.94
C VAL A 194 -15.04 5.87 5.46
N SER A 195 -14.59 7.08 5.11
CA SER A 195 -14.28 7.45 3.74
C SER A 195 -12.93 6.89 3.30
N SER A 196 -12.75 6.74 1.99
CA SER A 196 -11.46 6.48 1.39
C SER A 196 -10.42 7.52 1.83
N ALA A 197 -9.17 7.09 1.95
CA ALA A 197 -8.04 7.97 2.20
C ALA A 197 -6.82 7.38 1.51
N ASP A 198 -5.96 8.24 0.98
CA ASP A 198 -4.75 7.82 0.28
C ASP A 198 -3.56 8.71 0.61
N THR A 199 -2.38 8.10 0.54
CA THR A 199 -1.08 8.77 0.55
C THR A 199 -0.23 8.09 -0.54
N GLY A 200 -0.49 8.46 -1.80
CA GLY A 200 0.24 7.94 -2.97
C GLY A 200 -0.29 6.62 -3.55
N LEU A 201 -1.19 5.94 -2.85
CA LEU A 201 -1.90 4.74 -3.31
C LEU A 201 -3.40 4.95 -3.14
N ARG A 202 -4.19 4.96 -4.22
CA ARG A 202 -5.65 5.05 -4.11
C ARG A 202 -6.28 3.68 -4.33
N LEU A 203 -7.19 3.28 -3.45
CA LEU A 203 -7.92 2.01 -3.55
C LEU A 203 -9.41 2.28 -3.55
N GLU A 204 -10.12 1.75 -4.53
CA GLU A 204 -11.57 1.83 -4.64
C GLU A 204 -12.15 0.43 -4.79
N ARG A 205 -13.24 0.15 -4.08
CA ARG A 205 -13.91 -1.16 -4.09
C ARG A 205 -15.31 -1.01 -4.68
N SER A 206 -15.70 -2.00 -5.48
CA SER A 206 -17.04 -2.09 -6.05
C SER A 206 -17.51 -3.54 -6.13
N TYR A 207 -18.84 -3.71 -6.14
CA TYR A 207 -19.50 -5.00 -6.14
C TYR A 207 -20.41 -5.12 -7.35
N ARG A 208 -20.43 -6.30 -7.96
CA ARG A 208 -21.33 -6.62 -9.07
C ARG A 208 -21.91 -8.01 -8.88
N LEU A 209 -23.23 -8.13 -8.94
CA LEU A 209 -23.90 -9.43 -8.98
C LEU A 209 -23.56 -10.14 -10.30
N VAL A 210 -23.13 -11.41 -10.22
CA VAL A 210 -22.71 -12.18 -11.40
C VAL A 210 -23.90 -12.61 -12.25
N GLU A 211 -24.97 -13.07 -11.61
CA GLU A 211 -26.18 -13.57 -12.27
C GLU A 211 -27.43 -12.82 -11.82
N GLY A 212 -28.28 -12.45 -12.78
CA GLY A 212 -29.51 -11.71 -12.52
C GLY A 212 -29.30 -10.20 -12.39
N ALA A 213 -30.37 -9.50 -11.99
CA ALA A 213 -30.35 -8.06 -11.78
C ALA A 213 -30.22 -7.74 -10.27
N PRO A 214 -29.50 -6.68 -9.90
CA PRO A 214 -29.48 -6.20 -8.52
C PRO A 214 -30.89 -5.97 -7.99
N ARG A 215 -31.13 -6.32 -6.72
CA ARG A 215 -32.43 -6.10 -6.07
C ARG A 215 -32.62 -4.60 -5.80
N ALA A 216 -33.87 -4.13 -5.84
CA ALA A 216 -34.18 -2.71 -5.65
C ALA A 216 -33.80 -2.19 -4.25
N ASP A 217 -33.76 -3.07 -3.25
CA ASP A 217 -33.31 -2.79 -1.88
C ASP A 217 -31.78 -2.90 -1.69
N GLY A 218 -31.04 -3.27 -2.74
CA GLY A 218 -29.58 -3.48 -2.70
C GLY A 218 -29.14 -4.73 -1.95
N ALA A 219 -30.07 -5.57 -1.47
CA ALA A 219 -29.73 -6.80 -0.76
C ALA A 219 -29.26 -7.89 -1.75
N TYR A 220 -28.50 -8.84 -1.22
CA TYR A 220 -28.17 -10.10 -1.90
C TYR A 220 -29.07 -11.22 -1.37
N ALA A 221 -29.32 -12.26 -2.17
CA ALA A 221 -29.92 -13.50 -1.70
C ALA A 221 -28.84 -14.50 -1.26
N VAL A 222 -29.17 -15.39 -0.34
CA VAL A 222 -28.32 -16.55 -0.03
C VAL A 222 -28.09 -17.35 -1.32
N GLY A 223 -26.82 -17.60 -1.65
CA GLY A 223 -26.38 -18.28 -2.85
C GLY A 223 -25.87 -17.34 -3.97
N ASP A 224 -26.19 -16.04 -3.91
CA ASP A 224 -25.73 -15.07 -4.90
C ASP A 224 -24.20 -15.04 -4.98
N ILE A 225 -23.66 -15.01 -6.20
CA ILE A 225 -22.24 -14.81 -6.47
C ILE A 225 -22.01 -13.35 -6.84
N VAL A 226 -21.04 -12.73 -6.18
CA VAL A 226 -20.68 -11.32 -6.33
C VAL A 226 -19.24 -11.21 -6.80
N ASP A 227 -19.02 -10.54 -7.92
CA ASP A 227 -17.71 -10.08 -8.36
C ASP A 227 -17.33 -8.85 -7.52
N VAL A 228 -16.21 -8.94 -6.82
CA VAL A 228 -15.57 -7.83 -6.12
C VAL A 228 -14.46 -7.29 -6.99
N THR A 229 -14.47 -5.98 -7.24
CA THR A 229 -13.47 -5.29 -8.05
C THR A 229 -12.79 -4.21 -7.23
N LEU A 230 -11.47 -4.32 -7.12
CA LEU A 230 -10.58 -3.35 -6.48
C LEU A 230 -9.81 -2.61 -7.57
N ASN A 231 -10.01 -1.30 -7.67
CA ASN A 231 -9.22 -0.44 -8.53
C ASN A 231 -8.10 0.18 -7.68
N LEU A 232 -6.87 -0.25 -7.94
CA LEU A 232 -5.65 0.28 -7.33
C LEU A 232 -5.01 1.29 -8.29
N THR A 233 -5.02 2.57 -7.94
CA THR A 233 -4.35 3.62 -8.71
C THR A 233 -3.01 3.99 -8.06
N LEU A 234 -1.95 3.82 -8.84
CA LEU A 234 -0.58 4.15 -8.50
C LEU A 234 -0.17 5.43 -9.24
N ASN A 235 0.27 6.46 -8.51
CA ASN A 235 0.74 7.70 -9.14
C ASN A 235 2.17 7.61 -9.70
N ARG A 236 2.88 6.52 -9.40
CA ARG A 236 4.21 6.17 -9.89
C ARG A 236 4.40 4.66 -9.84
N GLU A 237 5.47 4.18 -10.43
CA GLU A 237 5.88 2.78 -10.27
C GLU A 237 6.32 2.49 -8.83
N LEU A 238 5.87 1.36 -8.28
CA LEU A 238 6.17 0.95 -6.91
C LEU A 238 6.47 -0.54 -6.83
N TYR A 239 7.26 -0.90 -5.84
CA TYR A 239 7.64 -2.29 -5.58
C TYR A 239 7.03 -2.80 -4.27
N TYR A 240 6.78 -4.11 -4.22
CA TYR A 240 6.33 -4.83 -3.03
C TYR A 240 5.09 -4.21 -2.37
N LEU A 241 4.01 -4.12 -3.15
CA LEU A 241 2.70 -3.71 -2.67
C LEU A 241 1.92 -4.92 -2.14
N ILE A 242 1.19 -4.69 -1.06
CA ILE A 242 0.16 -5.60 -0.56
C ILE A 242 -1.18 -4.89 -0.65
N VAL A 243 -2.18 -5.55 -1.22
CA VAL A 243 -3.58 -5.15 -1.14
C VAL A 243 -4.34 -6.17 -0.33
N GLN A 244 -5.02 -5.75 0.72
CA GLN A 244 -5.84 -6.58 1.60
C GLN A 244 -7.28 -6.10 1.51
N ASP A 245 -8.20 -7.01 1.21
CA ASP A 245 -9.63 -6.69 1.18
C ASP A 245 -10.41 -7.60 2.14
N PRO A 246 -10.88 -7.06 3.28
CA PRO A 246 -11.69 -7.81 4.23
C PRO A 246 -13.02 -8.27 3.64
N ILE A 247 -13.38 -9.52 3.92
CA ILE A 247 -14.63 -10.13 3.47
C ILE A 247 -15.70 -9.90 4.55
N PRO A 248 -16.91 -9.44 4.19
CA PRO A 248 -18.01 -9.34 5.15
C PRO A 248 -18.44 -10.72 5.64
N ALA A 249 -18.72 -10.87 6.94
CA ALA A 249 -18.99 -12.16 7.58
C ALA A 249 -20.16 -12.97 6.99
N GLY A 250 -21.07 -12.35 6.25
CA GLY A 250 -22.15 -13.04 5.53
C GLY A 250 -21.75 -13.67 4.19
N PHE A 251 -20.49 -13.50 3.79
CA PHE A 251 -19.96 -13.90 2.49
C PHE A 251 -18.71 -14.77 2.65
N GLU A 252 -18.47 -15.65 1.68
CA GLU A 252 -17.28 -16.48 1.60
C GLU A 252 -16.59 -16.29 0.25
N ALA A 253 -15.27 -16.15 0.27
CA ALA A 253 -14.46 -16.06 -0.94
C ALA A 253 -14.53 -17.38 -1.73
N LEU A 254 -14.76 -17.29 -3.05
CA LEU A 254 -14.73 -18.46 -3.92
C LEU A 254 -13.29 -18.70 -4.41
N ASN A 255 -12.73 -19.84 -4.03
CA ASN A 255 -11.42 -20.24 -4.50
C ASN A 255 -11.51 -20.82 -5.92
N GLU A 256 -11.20 -19.99 -6.90
CA GLU A 256 -11.16 -20.35 -8.33
C GLU A 256 -10.18 -21.49 -8.64
N ARG A 257 -9.14 -21.70 -7.81
CA ARG A 257 -8.14 -22.76 -8.00
C ARG A 257 -8.67 -24.15 -7.63
N LEU A 258 -9.72 -24.23 -6.81
CA LEU A 258 -10.33 -25.49 -6.37
C LEU A 258 -11.48 -25.94 -7.28
N ASN A 259 -11.79 -25.19 -8.34
CA ASN A 259 -12.84 -25.56 -9.27
C ASN A 259 -12.38 -26.71 -10.19
N PRO A 260 -12.97 -27.93 -10.12
CA PRO A 260 -12.67 -29.02 -11.06
C PRO A 260 -13.27 -28.78 -12.45
N MET A 261 -14.13 -27.76 -12.60
CA MET A 261 -14.80 -27.37 -13.84
C MET A 261 -14.40 -25.94 -14.21
N SER A 262 -13.11 -25.69 -14.34
CA SER A 262 -12.64 -24.48 -15.02
C SER A 262 -12.54 -24.79 -16.51
N TRP A 263 -13.36 -24.10 -17.31
CA TRP A 263 -13.10 -23.85 -18.72
C TRP A 263 -11.86 -22.95 -18.87
N SER A 264 -10.75 -23.27 -18.21
CA SER A 264 -9.49 -22.56 -18.39
C SER A 264 -8.95 -22.97 -19.74
N ASN A 265 -8.90 -22.01 -20.65
CA ASN A 265 -8.21 -22.17 -21.91
C ASN A 265 -6.75 -22.58 -21.61
N PRO A 266 -6.26 -23.74 -22.10
CA PRO A 266 -4.88 -24.18 -21.85
C PRO A 266 -3.79 -23.22 -22.38
N TRP A 267 -4.21 -22.19 -23.12
CA TRP A 267 -3.38 -21.16 -23.73
C TRP A 267 -3.42 -19.81 -22.99
N ASP A 268 -4.16 -19.68 -21.88
CA ASP A 268 -4.05 -18.48 -21.04
C ASP A 268 -2.66 -18.45 -20.42
N SER A 269 -1.82 -17.57 -20.96
CA SER A 269 -0.47 -17.31 -20.48
C SER A 269 -0.53 -16.89 -19.01
N PHE A 270 -0.02 -17.75 -18.13
CA PHE A 270 0.06 -17.52 -16.68
C PHE A 270 1.23 -16.60 -16.33
N PHE A 271 1.19 -15.34 -16.79
CA PHE A 271 2.14 -14.33 -16.32
C PHE A 271 1.44 -13.39 -15.33
N TRP A 272 2.12 -13.13 -14.21
CA TRP A 272 1.70 -12.14 -13.20
C TRP A 272 1.40 -10.75 -13.80
N TYR A 273 1.97 -10.47 -14.98
CA TYR A 273 1.75 -9.25 -15.76
C TYR A 273 0.30 -9.10 -16.25
N ASP A 274 -0.37 -10.20 -16.61
CA ASP A 274 -1.74 -10.17 -17.14
C ASP A 274 -2.79 -10.02 -16.03
N TRP A 275 -2.46 -10.47 -14.81
CA TRP A 275 -3.36 -10.42 -13.65
C TRP A 275 -3.11 -9.20 -12.76
N GLY A 276 -1.97 -8.51 -12.94
CA GLY A 276 -1.57 -7.37 -12.12
C GLY A 276 -1.08 -7.71 -10.72
N TYR A 277 -0.94 -9.01 -10.38
CA TYR A 277 -0.43 -9.48 -9.09
C TYR A 277 0.35 -10.79 -9.23
N ASN A 278 1.27 -11.03 -8.30
CA ASN A 278 2.11 -12.23 -8.25
C ASN A 278 1.47 -13.38 -7.50
N ARG A 279 0.68 -13.08 -6.46
CA ARG A 279 0.00 -14.07 -5.63
C ARG A 279 -1.31 -13.51 -5.07
N LYS A 280 -2.34 -14.34 -5.04
CA LYS A 280 -3.64 -14.11 -4.40
C LYS A 280 -3.85 -15.17 -3.32
N ASP A 281 -3.94 -14.74 -2.07
CA ASP A 281 -4.27 -15.60 -0.93
C ASP A 281 -5.69 -15.31 -0.48
N LEU A 282 -6.55 -16.33 -0.57
CA LEU A 282 -7.91 -16.28 -0.03
C LEU A 282 -7.88 -16.84 1.39
N ARG A 283 -8.25 -16.01 2.36
CA ARG A 283 -8.44 -16.39 3.77
C ARG A 283 -9.93 -16.31 4.11
N ASP A 284 -10.27 -16.81 5.29
CA ASP A 284 -11.65 -16.82 5.78
C ASP A 284 -12.20 -15.40 5.98
N ASP A 285 -11.35 -14.45 6.37
CA ASP A 285 -11.71 -13.08 6.74
C ASP A 285 -11.31 -12.01 5.70
N ARG A 286 -10.50 -12.35 4.70
CA ARG A 286 -9.98 -11.40 3.69
C ARG A 286 -9.37 -12.07 2.46
N VAL A 287 -9.19 -11.27 1.40
CA VAL A 287 -8.36 -11.62 0.23
C VAL A 287 -7.13 -10.72 0.19
N ASP A 288 -5.94 -11.33 0.11
CA ASP A 288 -4.68 -10.61 -0.01
C ASP A 288 -4.07 -10.79 -1.40
N PHE A 289 -3.67 -9.69 -2.03
CA PHE A 289 -2.92 -9.64 -3.29
C PHE A 289 -1.50 -9.14 -3.02
N PHE A 290 -0.51 -9.88 -3.52
CA PHE A 290 0.91 -9.52 -3.44
C PHE A 290 1.41 -9.10 -4.81
N ILE A 291 1.96 -7.89 -4.90
CA ILE A 291 2.40 -7.27 -6.15
C ILE A 291 3.87 -6.86 -5.98
N THR A 292 4.78 -7.60 -6.61
CA THR A 292 6.22 -7.31 -6.60
C THR A 292 6.53 -5.98 -7.28
N TYR A 293 5.80 -5.67 -8.35
CA TYR A 293 5.98 -4.44 -9.11
C TYR A 293 4.65 -3.98 -9.71
N GLY A 294 4.24 -2.76 -9.36
CA GLY A 294 3.05 -2.11 -9.88
C GLY A 294 3.43 -0.93 -10.75
N TRP A 295 2.97 -0.94 -12.01
CA TRP A 295 3.19 0.16 -12.96
C TRP A 295 2.42 1.41 -12.54
N GLN A 296 2.87 2.59 -12.95
CA GLN A 296 2.04 3.79 -12.83
C GLN A 296 0.71 3.61 -13.58
N GLY A 297 -0.41 4.02 -12.97
CA GLY A 297 -1.75 3.91 -13.55
C GLY A 297 -2.72 3.14 -12.66
N THR A 298 -3.87 2.77 -13.22
CA THR A 298 -4.93 2.05 -12.51
C THR A 298 -4.90 0.57 -12.88
N HIS A 299 -4.81 -0.28 -11.86
CA HIS A 299 -4.82 -1.73 -11.96
C HIS A 299 -6.09 -2.29 -11.34
N GLN A 300 -6.69 -3.27 -11.99
CA GLN A 300 -7.90 -3.91 -11.52
C GLN A 300 -7.57 -5.27 -10.92
N LEU A 301 -7.92 -5.46 -9.64
CA LEU A 301 -7.82 -6.74 -8.95
C LEU A 301 -9.23 -7.25 -8.69
N THR A 302 -9.48 -8.52 -9.01
CA THR A 302 -10.82 -9.11 -8.88
C THR A 302 -10.80 -10.43 -8.14
N TYR A 303 -11.89 -10.68 -7.42
CA TYR A 303 -12.21 -11.99 -6.85
C TYR A 303 -13.72 -12.15 -6.72
N ARG A 304 -14.18 -13.38 -6.53
CA ARG A 304 -15.59 -13.68 -6.30
C ARG A 304 -15.85 -14.05 -4.86
N MET A 305 -17.01 -13.66 -4.36
CA MET A 305 -17.53 -14.13 -3.09
C MET A 305 -18.99 -14.60 -3.25
N ARG A 306 -19.42 -15.52 -2.40
CA ARG A 306 -20.78 -16.03 -2.35
C ARG A 306 -21.46 -15.58 -1.07
N ALA A 307 -22.70 -15.10 -1.17
CA ALA A 307 -23.54 -14.82 -0.01
C ALA A 307 -23.98 -16.15 0.65
N THR A 308 -23.66 -16.35 1.92
CA THR A 308 -23.93 -17.61 2.63
C THR A 308 -24.90 -17.42 3.79
N THR A 309 -24.64 -16.43 4.66
CA THR A 309 -25.40 -16.23 5.90
C THR A 309 -26.26 -14.99 5.80
N ALA A 310 -27.55 -15.13 6.07
CA ALA A 310 -28.49 -14.01 6.10
C ALA A 310 -28.21 -13.08 7.28
N GLY A 311 -28.27 -11.77 7.03
CA GLY A 311 -27.96 -10.75 8.01
C GLY A 311 -27.48 -9.47 7.37
N GLU A 312 -27.00 -8.56 8.21
CA GLU A 312 -26.47 -7.28 7.79
C GLU A 312 -25.05 -7.13 8.34
N PHE A 313 -24.11 -6.86 7.44
CA PHE A 313 -22.69 -6.97 7.72
C PHE A 313 -21.97 -5.69 7.34
N SER A 314 -21.15 -5.18 8.26
CA SER A 314 -20.17 -4.14 7.94
C SER A 314 -19.05 -4.73 7.12
N VAL A 315 -18.61 -4.00 6.09
CA VAL A 315 -17.40 -4.32 5.36
C VAL A 315 -16.32 -3.32 5.76
N PRO A 316 -15.24 -3.76 6.43
CA PRO A 316 -14.09 -2.91 6.67
C PRO A 316 -13.51 -2.38 5.35
N PRO A 317 -12.84 -1.22 5.36
CA PRO A 317 -12.06 -0.76 4.21
C PRO A 317 -11.06 -1.81 3.74
N GLY A 318 -10.92 -1.99 2.43
CA GLY A 318 -9.72 -2.60 1.88
C GLY A 318 -8.54 -1.64 2.05
N GLU A 319 -7.34 -2.18 2.20
CA GLU A 319 -6.10 -1.42 2.38
C GLU A 319 -5.08 -1.82 1.32
N ALA A 320 -4.34 -0.86 0.78
CA ALA A 320 -3.20 -1.06 -0.10
C ALA A 320 -1.99 -0.33 0.50
N TYR A 321 -0.85 -0.98 0.63
CA TYR A 321 0.35 -0.36 1.20
C TYR A 321 1.63 -0.95 0.62
N ALA A 322 2.70 -0.15 0.61
CA ALA A 322 4.03 -0.60 0.24
C ALA A 322 4.74 -1.22 1.46
N MET A 323 5.26 -2.44 1.33
CA MET A 323 5.86 -3.18 2.46
C MET A 323 7.08 -2.50 3.09
N TYR A 324 7.79 -1.69 2.32
CA TYR A 324 9.05 -1.05 2.73
C TYR A 324 8.98 0.48 2.67
N ALA A 325 7.78 1.03 2.49
CA ALA A 325 7.52 2.47 2.51
C ALA A 325 6.19 2.72 3.21
N ASP A 326 6.23 2.72 4.55
CA ASP A 326 5.05 2.83 5.42
C ASP A 326 4.27 4.15 5.25
N ASP A 327 4.89 5.17 4.65
CA ASP A 327 4.25 6.43 4.28
C ASP A 327 3.38 6.31 3.02
N LEU A 328 3.52 5.22 2.25
CA LEU A 328 2.74 4.94 1.04
C LEU A 328 1.66 3.91 1.32
N TRP A 329 0.44 4.40 1.49
CA TRP A 329 -0.73 3.59 1.77
C TRP A 329 -2.00 4.21 1.18
N GLY A 330 -3.04 3.40 1.11
CA GLY A 330 -4.37 3.74 0.63
C GLY A 330 -5.41 2.85 1.25
N ARG A 331 -6.63 3.36 1.42
CA ARG A 331 -7.77 2.56 1.83
C ARG A 331 -9.03 2.96 1.09
N SER A 332 -9.91 1.99 0.87
CA SER A 332 -11.24 2.22 0.34
C SER A 332 -12.16 2.88 1.37
N GLY A 333 -13.39 3.20 0.97
CA GLY A 333 -14.46 3.41 1.93
C GLY A 333 -14.86 2.10 2.62
N SER A 334 -15.53 2.21 3.77
CA SER A 334 -16.26 1.09 4.37
C SER A 334 -17.65 0.97 3.74
N ASP A 335 -18.15 -0.25 3.61
CA ASP A 335 -19.47 -0.53 3.06
C ASP A 335 -20.36 -1.26 4.08
N ARG A 336 -21.65 -1.39 3.76
CA ARG A 336 -22.59 -2.24 4.50
C ARG A 336 -23.34 -3.08 3.49
N LEU A 337 -23.25 -4.41 3.62
CA LEU A 337 -23.93 -5.35 2.74
C LEU A 337 -25.02 -6.10 3.51
N VAL A 338 -26.15 -6.33 2.84
CA VAL A 338 -27.29 -7.06 3.38
C VAL A 338 -27.45 -8.35 2.61
N VAL A 339 -27.54 -9.47 3.32
CA VAL A 339 -27.95 -10.77 2.77
C VAL A 339 -29.35 -11.05 3.29
N ALA A 340 -30.33 -11.01 2.39
CA ALA A 340 -31.71 -11.30 2.70
C ALA A 340 -31.87 -12.76 3.18
N PRO A 341 -32.76 -13.02 4.14
CA PRO A 341 -33.09 -14.38 4.55
C PRO A 341 -33.50 -15.22 3.35
N ALA A 342 -33.07 -16.48 3.34
CA ALA A 342 -33.50 -17.44 2.35
C ALA A 342 -35.03 -17.43 2.30
N ARG A 343 -35.60 -17.14 1.13
CA ARG A 343 -37.04 -17.32 0.91
C ARG A 343 -37.30 -18.81 0.94
N LEU A 344 -37.64 -19.34 2.11
CA LEU A 344 -38.31 -20.61 2.21
C LEU A 344 -39.68 -20.42 1.53
N ALA A 345 -39.77 -20.80 0.26
CA ALA A 345 -41.07 -20.96 -0.36
C ALA A 345 -41.81 -22.01 0.48
N THR A 346 -42.99 -21.66 0.97
CA THR A 346 -43.86 -22.64 1.63
C THR A 346 -44.03 -23.80 0.67
N ARG A 347 -43.63 -25.00 1.09
CA ARG A 347 -43.82 -26.21 0.28
C ARG A 347 -45.29 -26.26 -0.16
N PRO A 348 -45.58 -26.30 -1.47
CA PRO A 348 -46.95 -26.46 -1.92
C PRO A 348 -47.49 -27.78 -1.35
N PRO A 349 -48.76 -27.82 -0.89
CA PRO A 349 -49.36 -29.08 -0.45
C PRO A 349 -49.31 -30.07 -1.63
N LEU A 350 -48.51 -31.13 -1.50
CA LEU A 350 -48.50 -32.19 -2.50
C LEU A 350 -49.71 -33.07 -2.27
N THR A 351 -50.44 -33.40 -3.33
CA THR A 351 -51.51 -34.40 -3.25
C THR A 351 -50.89 -35.73 -2.80
N GLY A 352 -51.26 -36.21 -1.61
CA GLY A 352 -50.69 -37.42 -1.01
C GLY A 352 -49.58 -37.19 0.02
N ASP A 353 -49.31 -35.95 0.45
CA ASP A 353 -48.40 -35.68 1.56
C ASP A 353 -48.98 -36.21 2.89
N ILE A 354 -48.50 -37.40 3.25
CA ILE A 354 -48.51 -38.01 4.59
C ILE A 354 -49.90 -38.56 5.03
N ASP A 355 -50.12 -39.85 4.78
CA ASP A 355 -50.94 -40.64 5.71
C ASP A 355 -50.16 -40.82 7.02
N GLY A 356 -50.85 -40.93 8.16
CA GLY A 356 -50.28 -40.95 9.52
C GLY A 356 -49.34 -42.13 9.85
N ASN A 357 -48.72 -42.73 8.85
CA ASN A 357 -47.92 -43.95 8.87
C ASN A 357 -46.59 -43.80 8.09
N CYS A 358 -46.18 -42.57 7.75
CA CYS A 358 -44.84 -42.24 7.24
C CYS A 358 -44.38 -43.10 6.04
N ARG A 359 -45.27 -43.40 5.09
CA ARG A 359 -44.90 -44.07 3.83
C ARG A 359 -45.21 -43.16 2.65
N ILE A 360 -44.19 -42.84 1.85
CA ILE A 360 -44.37 -42.15 0.57
C ILE A 360 -44.91 -43.17 -0.42
N THR A 361 -46.20 -43.10 -0.75
CA THR A 361 -46.83 -44.07 -1.67
C THR A 361 -46.91 -43.58 -3.11
N ASP A 362 -46.84 -42.27 -3.36
CA ASP A 362 -46.66 -41.71 -4.70
C ASP A 362 -46.24 -40.23 -4.60
N PHE A 363 -45.33 -39.74 -5.46
CA PHE A 363 -44.98 -38.32 -5.53
C PHE A 363 -44.83 -37.87 -6.98
N ASP A 364 -45.59 -36.85 -7.39
CA ASP A 364 -45.45 -36.25 -8.72
C ASP A 364 -44.43 -35.11 -8.68
N VAL A 365 -43.21 -35.39 -9.16
CA VAL A 365 -42.12 -34.41 -9.29
C VAL A 365 -42.49 -33.18 -10.13
N ARG A 366 -43.52 -33.25 -10.99
CA ARG A 366 -43.97 -32.13 -11.81
C ARG A 366 -44.67 -31.05 -11.00
N LEU A 367 -45.24 -31.38 -9.84
CA LEU A 367 -45.86 -30.41 -8.93
C LEU A 367 -44.82 -29.52 -8.24
N VAL A 368 -43.61 -30.02 -8.05
CA VAL A 368 -42.48 -29.24 -7.51
C VAL A 368 -41.85 -28.36 -8.60
N ALA A 369 -41.76 -28.88 -9.83
CA ALA A 369 -41.20 -28.15 -10.98
C ALA A 369 -42.02 -26.91 -11.37
N ALA A 370 -43.34 -26.93 -11.24
CA ALA A 370 -44.20 -25.77 -11.53
C ALA A 370 -44.03 -24.62 -10.50
N ALA A 371 -43.59 -24.94 -9.27
CA ALA A 371 -43.36 -23.96 -8.20
C ALA A 371 -41.90 -23.42 -8.17
N TRP A 372 -40.97 -24.05 -8.91
CA TRP A 372 -39.59 -23.60 -9.08
C TRP A 372 -39.33 -23.24 -10.54
N PRO A 373 -39.48 -21.97 -10.96
CA PRO A 373 -39.42 -21.61 -12.38
C PRO A 373 -38.07 -21.81 -13.08
N ASN A 374 -36.97 -22.12 -12.36
CA ASN A 374 -35.61 -21.98 -12.90
C ASN A 374 -34.68 -23.19 -12.70
N ALA A 375 -35.18 -24.42 -12.61
CA ALA A 375 -34.32 -25.59 -12.36
C ALA A 375 -34.38 -26.66 -13.45
N ASN A 376 -34.01 -26.34 -14.71
CA ASN A 376 -33.32 -27.33 -15.55
C ASN A 376 -32.63 -26.71 -16.80
N PRO A 377 -31.28 -26.63 -16.86
CA PRO A 377 -30.56 -26.22 -18.07
C PRO A 377 -30.30 -27.36 -19.07
N PHE A 378 -30.83 -28.58 -18.86
CA PHE A 378 -30.53 -29.76 -19.71
C PHE A 378 -31.67 -30.22 -20.63
N ARG A 379 -32.61 -29.34 -20.99
CA ARG A 379 -33.64 -29.64 -22.01
C ARG A 379 -33.42 -28.79 -23.24
N ASP A 380 -32.37 -29.10 -23.99
CA ASP A 380 -32.30 -28.84 -25.44
C ASP A 380 -31.22 -29.76 -26.04
N THR A 381 -31.64 -30.97 -26.37
CA THR A 381 -31.07 -31.83 -27.42
C THR A 381 -32.15 -32.11 -28.43
#